data_AF-A0A9C9KUI9-F1
#
_entry.id   AF-A0A9C9KUI9-F1
#
_cell.length_a   1.000
_cell.length_b   1.000
_cell.length_c   1.000
_cell.angle_alpha   90.00
_cell.angle_beta   90.00
_cell.angle_gamma   90.00
#
_symmetry.space_group_name_H-M   'P 1'
#
loop_
_entity.id
_entity.type
_entity.pdbx_description
1 polymer ?
#
loop_
_entity_poly.entity_id
_entity_poly.type
_entity_poly.pdbx_seq_one_letter_code
_entity_poly.pdbx_strand_id
1 'polypeptide(L)'
;MPGPVLCLGQVPARRKGSERLPLARISPSEYEGFRQFLEDACGILLGANKHYLVQSRLNRMMADSKVASLGDLVERLQRERSGGPLREQVIEAMTTNETFWFRDNHPFRILSEHIIPEYLKRKQRSLRAWSAACSTGQEPYSV
;
A
#
# COMPACT_ATOMS: atom_id res chain seq x y z
N MET A 1 -20.86 35.49 -21.42
CA MET A 1 -19.89 34.42 -21.76
C MET A 1 -19.70 33.49 -20.57
N PRO A 2 -20.54 32.45 -20.41
CA PRO A 2 -20.23 31.31 -19.55
C PRO A 2 -19.55 30.21 -20.38
N GLY A 3 -18.36 29.79 -19.95
CA GLY A 3 -17.59 28.72 -20.61
C GLY A 3 -18.17 27.32 -20.32
N PRO A 4 -17.90 26.34 -21.20
CA PRO A 4 -18.49 25.01 -21.12
C PRO A 4 -17.84 24.13 -20.04
N VAL A 5 -18.69 23.44 -19.29
CA VAL A 5 -18.35 22.37 -18.35
C VAL A 5 -17.93 21.14 -19.15
N LEU A 6 -16.64 20.84 -19.17
CA LEU A 6 -16.11 19.57 -19.70
C LEU A 6 -16.24 18.49 -18.63
N CYS A 7 -17.36 17.78 -18.63
CA CYS A 7 -17.45 16.43 -18.07
C CYS A 7 -16.74 15.46 -19.02
N LEU A 8 -15.47 15.16 -18.75
CA LEU A 8 -14.73 14.10 -19.42
C LEU A 8 -14.05 13.21 -18.39
N GLY A 9 -14.44 11.94 -18.41
CA GLY A 9 -13.84 10.91 -17.57
C GLY A 9 -14.74 9.69 -17.43
N GLN A 10 -15.22 9.15 -18.55
CA GLN A 10 -15.73 7.79 -18.61
C GLN A 10 -14.71 6.86 -17.96
N VAL A 11 -15.04 6.35 -16.76
CA VAL A 11 -14.33 5.25 -16.13
C VAL A 11 -14.42 4.06 -17.11
N PRO A 12 -13.29 3.51 -17.59
CA PRO A 12 -13.34 2.39 -18.52
C PRO A 12 -14.00 1.20 -17.83
N ALA A 13 -14.96 0.62 -18.55
CA ALA A 13 -15.77 -0.51 -18.14
C ALA A 13 -14.96 -1.61 -17.44
N ARG A 14 -15.44 -1.95 -16.25
CA ARG A 14 -15.11 -3.14 -15.45
C ARG A 14 -14.95 -4.36 -16.37
N ARG A 15 -13.72 -4.78 -16.66
CA ARG A 15 -13.47 -5.98 -17.46
C ARG A 15 -14.06 -7.19 -16.72
N LYS A 16 -14.88 -7.94 -17.46
CA LYS A 16 -15.63 -9.11 -17.02
C LYS A 16 -14.68 -10.23 -16.55
N GLY A 17 -15.13 -10.92 -15.49
CA GLY A 17 -14.75 -12.25 -15.02
C GLY A 17 -13.40 -12.81 -15.45
N SER A 18 -12.38 -12.61 -14.62
CA SER A 18 -11.29 -13.59 -14.51
C SER A 18 -11.79 -14.72 -13.61
N GLU A 19 -11.89 -15.91 -14.17
CA GLU A 19 -12.19 -17.17 -13.49
C GLU A 19 -11.24 -17.29 -12.29
N ARG A 20 -11.80 -17.14 -11.08
CA ARG A 20 -11.02 -17.13 -9.85
C ARG A 20 -10.50 -18.54 -9.60
N LEU A 21 -9.26 -18.83 -10.02
CA LEU A 21 -8.56 -19.98 -9.49
C LEU A 21 -8.38 -19.72 -7.99
N PRO A 22 -9.02 -20.49 -7.08
CA PRO A 22 -8.72 -20.37 -5.67
C PRO A 22 -7.25 -20.69 -5.49
N LEU A 23 -6.52 -19.87 -4.72
CA LEU A 23 -5.17 -20.23 -4.30
C LEU A 23 -5.22 -21.65 -3.74
N ALA A 24 -4.37 -22.50 -4.29
CA ALA A 24 -4.14 -23.82 -3.75
C ALA A 24 -3.92 -23.72 -2.23
N ARG A 25 -4.34 -24.76 -1.51
CA ARG A 25 -4.22 -24.86 -0.06
C ARG A 25 -2.80 -24.48 0.36
N ILE A 26 -2.63 -23.33 1.02
CA ILE A 26 -1.32 -22.86 1.50
C ILE A 26 -0.86 -23.81 2.59
N SER A 27 0.31 -24.41 2.42
CA SER A 27 0.92 -25.24 3.46
C SER A 27 1.49 -24.36 4.59
N PRO A 28 1.58 -24.88 5.83
CA PRO A 28 2.19 -24.15 6.94
C PRO A 28 3.63 -23.71 6.65
N SER A 29 4.43 -24.54 5.96
CA SER A 29 5.82 -24.24 5.61
C SER A 29 5.96 -23.13 4.57
N GLU A 30 5.10 -23.10 3.54
CA GLU A 30 5.09 -22.02 2.56
C GLU A 30 4.69 -20.70 3.20
N TYR A 31 3.72 -20.75 4.12
CA TYR A 31 3.31 -19.58 4.87
C TYR A 31 4.44 -19.04 5.74
N GLU A 32 5.19 -19.91 6.43
CA GLU A 32 6.32 -19.48 7.24
C GLU A 32 7.42 -18.85 6.40
N GLY A 33 7.76 -19.46 5.25
CA GLY A 33 8.71 -18.86 4.31
C GLY A 33 8.27 -17.48 3.83
N PHE A 34 6.97 -17.29 3.59
CA PHE A 34 6.42 -15.99 3.19
C PHE A 34 6.43 -14.96 4.33
N ARG A 35 6.15 -15.37 5.57
CA ARG A 35 6.23 -14.51 6.75
C ARG A 35 7.65 -13.99 6.93
N GLN A 36 8.64 -14.89 6.87
CA GLN A 36 10.04 -14.54 7.00
C GLN A 36 10.45 -13.54 5.91
N PHE A 37 10.04 -13.79 4.66
CA PHE A 37 10.29 -12.86 3.56
C PHE A 37 9.72 -11.45 3.84
N LEU A 38 8.48 -11.33 4.32
CA LEU A 38 7.87 -10.03 4.61
C LEU A 38 8.55 -9.30 5.77
N GLU A 39 8.95 -10.03 6.80
CA GLU A 39 9.71 -9.48 7.92
C GLU A 39 11.07 -8.96 7.44
N ASP A 40 11.81 -9.77 6.67
CA ASP A 40 13.12 -9.40 6.12
C ASP A 40 13.04 -8.24 5.11
N ALA A 41 11.94 -8.17 4.35
CA ALA A 41 11.80 -7.21 3.26
C ALA A 41 11.33 -5.82 3.71
N CYS A 42 10.39 -5.75 4.64
CA CYS A 42 9.76 -4.50 5.05
C CYS A 42 9.39 -4.42 6.53
N GLY A 43 9.80 -5.39 7.36
CA GLY A 43 9.51 -5.40 8.80
C GLY A 43 8.06 -5.72 9.15
N ILE A 44 7.27 -6.25 8.21
CA ILE A 44 5.86 -6.58 8.46
C ILE A 44 5.77 -7.95 9.14
N LEU A 45 5.46 -7.93 10.43
CA LEU A 45 5.13 -9.12 11.21
C LEU A 45 3.68 -9.56 10.93
N LEU A 46 3.54 -10.57 10.08
CA LEU A 46 2.26 -11.23 9.90
C LEU A 46 1.95 -12.10 11.13
N GLY A 47 0.69 -12.33 11.49
CA GLY A 47 0.30 -13.22 12.62
C GLY A 47 -0.07 -14.61 12.13
N ALA A 48 0.16 -15.68 12.90
CA ALA A 48 -0.05 -17.07 12.46
C ALA A 48 -1.46 -17.31 11.90
N ASN A 49 -2.48 -16.63 12.44
CA ASN A 49 -3.87 -16.80 12.01
C ASN A 49 -4.28 -15.92 10.80
N LYS A 50 -3.34 -15.27 10.11
CA LYS A 50 -3.63 -14.32 9.01
C LYS A 50 -3.41 -14.92 7.61
N HIS A 51 -3.47 -16.24 7.45
CA HIS A 51 -3.35 -16.91 6.15
C HIS A 51 -4.38 -16.39 5.12
N TYR A 52 -5.62 -16.13 5.57
CA TYR A 52 -6.70 -15.62 4.72
C TYR A 52 -6.36 -14.24 4.11
N LEU A 53 -5.56 -13.43 4.82
CA LEU A 53 -5.19 -12.09 4.36
C LEU A 53 -4.23 -12.16 3.18
N VAL A 54 -3.26 -13.08 3.25
CA VAL A 54 -2.33 -13.36 2.14
C VAL A 54 -3.13 -13.84 0.94
N GLN A 55 -4.06 -14.77 1.15
CA GLN A 55 -4.91 -15.26 0.06
C GLN A 55 -5.74 -14.14 -0.57
N SER A 56 -6.33 -13.26 0.22
CA SER A 56 -7.16 -12.17 -0.29
C SER A 56 -6.35 -11.12 -1.06
N ARG A 57 -5.13 -10.80 -0.61
CA ARG A 57 -4.33 -9.71 -1.18
C ARG A 57 -3.48 -10.15 -2.36
N LEU A 58 -2.93 -11.36 -2.33
CA LEU A 58 -2.01 -11.84 -3.37
C LEU A 58 -2.69 -12.58 -4.51
N ASN A 59 -3.94 -13.04 -4.35
CA ASN A 59 -4.64 -13.86 -5.35
C ASN A 59 -4.55 -13.30 -6.76
N ARG A 60 -4.87 -12.01 -6.90
CA ARG A 60 -4.89 -11.32 -8.19
C ARG A 60 -3.49 -11.22 -8.79
N MET A 61 -2.52 -10.80 -7.99
CA MET A 61 -1.13 -10.63 -8.43
C MET A 61 -0.49 -11.97 -8.82
N MET A 62 -0.77 -13.04 -8.08
CA MET A 62 -0.29 -14.39 -8.39
C MET A 62 -0.90 -14.93 -9.70
N ALA A 63 -2.18 -14.68 -9.93
CA ALA A 63 -2.83 -15.00 -11.20
C ALA A 63 -2.21 -14.24 -12.38
N ASP A 64 -2.00 -12.93 -12.22
CA ASP A 64 -1.38 -12.07 -13.25
C ASP A 64 0.08 -12.50 -13.55
N SER A 65 0.81 -12.94 -12.52
CA SER A 65 2.22 -13.37 -12.61
C SER A 65 2.40 -14.87 -12.95
N LYS A 66 1.31 -15.60 -13.20
CA LYS A 66 1.29 -17.05 -13.45
C LYS A 66 2.09 -17.83 -12.39
N VAL A 67 1.81 -17.54 -11.12
CA VAL A 67 2.38 -18.24 -9.96
C VAL A 67 1.32 -19.16 -9.38
N ALA A 68 1.62 -20.46 -9.31
CA ALA A 68 0.63 -21.49 -8.96
C ALA A 68 0.50 -21.72 -7.45
N SER A 69 1.58 -21.49 -6.69
CA SER A 69 1.62 -21.72 -5.24
C SER A 69 2.33 -20.59 -4.49
N LEU A 70 2.10 -20.50 -3.18
CA LEU A 70 2.82 -19.54 -2.35
C LEU A 70 4.31 -19.93 -2.25
N GLY A 71 4.63 -21.22 -2.26
CA GLY A 71 6.01 -21.70 -2.32
C GLY A 71 6.74 -21.22 -3.58
N ASP A 72 6.13 -21.35 -4.75
CA ASP A 72 6.69 -20.86 -6.01
C ASP A 72 6.93 -19.35 -5.97
N LEU A 73 6.04 -18.60 -5.31
CA LEU A 73 6.21 -17.16 -5.11
C LEU A 73 7.46 -16.89 -4.26
N VAL A 74 7.58 -17.55 -3.11
CA VAL A 74 8.72 -17.37 -2.20
C VAL A 74 10.05 -17.73 -2.87
N GLU A 75 10.10 -18.83 -3.62
CA GLU A 75 11.30 -19.20 -4.38
C GLU A 75 11.68 -18.13 -5.43
N ARG A 76 10.69 -17.61 -6.17
CA ARG A 76 10.93 -16.53 -7.14
C ARG A 76 11.44 -15.26 -6.44
N LEU A 77 10.85 -14.91 -5.31
CA LEU A 77 11.25 -13.75 -4.50
C LEU A 77 12.66 -13.87 -3.92
N GLN A 78 13.09 -15.07 -3.55
CA GLN A 78 14.44 -15.34 -3.05
C GLN A 78 15.50 -15.27 -4.17
N ARG A 79 15.13 -15.66 -5.40
CA ARG A 79 16.03 -15.59 -6.58
C ARG A 79 16.11 -14.18 -7.17
N GLU A 80 15.08 -13.37 -6.95
CA GLU A 80 15.03 -11.99 -7.44
C GLU A 80 15.99 -11.09 -6.62
N ARG A 81 16.67 -10.16 -7.31
CA ARG A 81 17.52 -9.17 -6.64
C ARG A 81 16.67 -8.24 -5.78
N SER A 82 17.25 -7.72 -4.69
CA SER A 82 16.60 -6.65 -3.92
C SER A 82 16.22 -5.48 -4.83
N GLY A 83 14.97 -5.03 -4.73
CA GLY A 83 14.39 -4.00 -5.61
C GLY A 83 13.83 -4.52 -6.95
N GLY A 84 13.65 -5.84 -7.11
CA GLY A 84 12.98 -6.38 -8.27
C GLY A 84 11.47 -6.10 -8.31
N PRO A 85 10.86 -6.04 -9.50
CA PRO A 85 9.45 -5.65 -9.68
C PRO A 85 8.47 -6.62 -9.00
N LEU A 86 8.77 -7.92 -8.92
CA LEU A 86 7.87 -8.87 -8.25
C LEU A 86 7.90 -8.66 -6.73
N ARG A 87 9.09 -8.44 -6.16
CA ARG A 87 9.28 -8.07 -4.75
C ARG A 87 8.49 -6.82 -4.37
N GLU A 88 8.59 -5.76 -5.16
CA GLU A 88 7.85 -4.51 -4.92
C GLU A 88 6.34 -4.72 -4.98
N GLN A 89 5.84 -5.46 -5.98
CA GLN A 89 4.41 -5.76 -6.10
C GLN A 89 3.88 -6.56 -4.90
N VAL A 90 4.67 -7.50 -4.36
CA VAL A 90 4.30 -8.27 -3.18
C VAL A 90 4.25 -7.39 -1.93
N ILE A 91 5.26 -6.54 -1.73
CA ILE A 91 5.28 -5.61 -0.60
C ILE A 91 4.08 -4.67 -0.68
N GLU A 92 3.85 -4.05 -1.83
CA GLU A 92 2.74 -3.13 -2.09
C GLU A 92 1.37 -3.79 -1.85
N ALA A 93 1.19 -5.02 -2.34
CA ALA A 93 -0.04 -5.77 -2.12
C ALA A 93 -0.27 -6.11 -0.64
N MET A 94 0.81 -6.28 0.14
CA MET A 94 0.72 -6.61 1.57
C MET A 94 0.67 -5.38 2.49
N THR A 95 1.14 -4.22 2.05
CA THR A 95 1.00 -2.95 2.77
C THR A 95 -0.42 -2.43 2.66
N THR A 96 -1.01 -1.98 3.77
CA THR A 96 -2.32 -1.31 3.74
C THR A 96 -2.10 0.14 3.31
N ASN A 97 -2.11 0.37 2.01
CA ASN A 97 -2.08 1.69 1.41
C ASN A 97 -3.48 2.30 1.40
N GLU A 98 -3.98 2.64 2.57
CA GLU A 98 -5.09 3.58 2.66
C GLU A 98 -4.51 4.96 2.89
N THR A 99 -4.80 5.91 2.00
CA THR A 99 -4.54 7.34 2.19
C THR A 99 -5.72 8.15 1.70
N PHE A 100 -6.06 9.19 2.43
CA PHE A 100 -7.14 10.10 2.10
C PHE A 100 -6.65 11.54 2.23
N TRP A 101 -7.19 12.42 1.38
CA TRP A 101 -7.07 13.85 1.56
C TRP A 101 -7.67 14.24 2.91
N PHE A 102 -6.92 15.01 3.70
CA PHE A 102 -7.34 15.44 5.03
C PHE A 102 -7.88 14.30 5.90
N ARG A 103 -7.19 13.14 5.89
CA ARG A 103 -7.53 12.01 6.78
C ARG A 103 -7.61 12.55 8.21
N ASP A 104 -8.80 12.43 8.80
CA ASP A 104 -9.17 12.98 10.10
C ASP A 104 -8.88 14.49 10.17
N ASN A 105 -9.88 15.36 10.05
CA ASN A 105 -9.64 16.82 10.04
C ASN A 105 -8.96 17.38 11.31
N HIS A 106 -8.93 16.61 12.40
CA HIS A 106 -8.49 17.06 13.71
C HIS A 106 -6.99 17.46 13.78
N PRO A 107 -6.02 16.68 13.26
CA PRO A 107 -4.61 17.08 13.27
C PRO A 107 -4.34 18.32 12.41
N PHE A 108 -5.04 18.50 11.28
CA PHE A 108 -4.92 19.71 10.45
C PHE A 108 -5.48 20.97 11.14
N ARG A 109 -6.54 20.80 11.94
CA ARG A 109 -7.05 21.88 12.79
C ARG A 109 -6.06 22.23 13.90
N ILE A 110 -5.48 21.25 14.59
CA ILE A 110 -4.45 21.52 15.59
C ILE A 110 -3.23 22.20 14.96
N LEU A 111 -2.79 21.74 13.78
CA LEU A 111 -1.67 22.31 13.05
C LEU A 111 -1.90 23.80 12.75
N SER A 112 -3.07 24.14 12.21
CA SER A 112 -3.40 25.51 11.79
C SER A 112 -3.80 26.44 12.96
N GLU A 113 -4.57 25.95 13.92
CA GLU A 113 -5.11 26.76 15.02
C GLU A 113 -4.11 26.92 16.18
N HIS A 114 -3.17 25.98 16.38
CA HIS A 114 -2.28 25.96 17.54
C HIS A 114 -0.79 25.96 17.16
N ILE A 115 -0.34 24.96 16.39
CA ILE A 115 1.10 24.71 16.17
C ILE A 115 1.73 25.82 15.32
N ILE A 116 1.15 26.16 14.16
CA ILE A 116 1.69 27.19 13.27
C ILE A 116 1.71 28.57 13.96
N PRO A 117 0.63 29.04 14.61
CA PRO A 117 0.66 30.31 15.34
C PRO A 117 1.72 30.36 16.43
N GLU A 118 1.91 29.27 17.19
CA GLU A 118 2.95 29.20 18.22
C GLU A 118 4.37 29.23 17.62
N TYR A 119 4.57 28.52 16.51
CA TYR A 119 5.85 28.48 15.81
C TYR A 119 6.26 29.85 15.25
N LEU A 120 5.31 30.59 14.65
CA LEU A 120 5.56 31.92 14.10
C LEU A 120 5.97 32.95 15.17
N LYS A 121 5.47 32.82 16.41
CA LYS A 121 5.89 33.66 17.54
C LYS A 121 7.39 33.53 17.85
N ARG A 122 8.00 32.39 17.52
CA ARG A 122 9.44 32.13 17.73
C ARG A 122 10.34 32.79 16.66
N LYS A 123 9.77 33.59 15.75
CA LYS A 123 10.45 34.30 14.64
C LYS A 123 11.30 33.39 13.73
N GLN A 124 11.01 32.09 13.68
CA GLN A 124 11.65 31.19 12.73
C GLN A 124 11.05 31.38 11.34
N ARG A 125 11.92 31.55 10.34
CA ARG A 125 11.52 31.87 8.96
C ARG A 125 11.19 30.65 8.11
N SER A 126 11.57 29.46 8.54
CA SER A 126 11.33 28.21 7.80
C SER A 126 10.63 27.21 8.70
N LEU A 127 9.57 26.58 8.19
CA LEU A 127 8.92 25.43 8.80
C LEU A 127 9.42 24.17 8.07
N ARG A 128 9.79 23.14 8.82
CA ARG A 128 10.09 21.81 8.28
C ARG A 128 9.16 20.81 8.91
N ALA A 129 8.42 20.08 8.07
CA ALA A 129 7.55 19.00 8.48
C ALA A 129 8.00 17.71 7.78
N TRP A 130 7.77 16.56 8.44
CA TRP A 130 8.02 15.24 7.88
C TRP A 130 6.75 14.40 8.00
N SER A 131 6.18 14.01 6.86
CA SER A 131 5.12 12.99 6.81
C SER A 131 5.80 11.62 6.61
N ALA A 132 5.80 10.81 7.66
CA ALA A 132 6.30 9.45 7.64
C ALA A 132 5.18 8.50 7.19
N ALA A 133 5.50 7.50 6.37
CA ALA A 133 4.53 6.56 5.78
C ALA A 133 3.44 7.24 4.91
N CYS A 134 3.83 8.24 4.12
CA CYS A 134 2.92 9.02 3.27
C CYS A 134 2.22 8.22 2.15
N SER A 135 2.56 6.95 1.95
CA SER A 135 1.97 6.03 0.95
C SER A 135 1.83 6.72 -0.42
N THR A 136 0.62 6.97 -0.94
CA THR A 136 0.44 7.65 -2.24
C THR A 136 0.52 9.19 -2.21
N GLY A 137 0.81 9.78 -1.05
CA GLY A 137 1.24 11.18 -0.92
C GLY A 137 0.15 12.20 -0.62
N GLN A 138 -1.11 11.81 -0.43
CA GLN A 138 -2.19 12.77 -0.13
C GLN A 138 -1.96 13.51 1.19
N GLU A 139 -1.35 12.86 2.18
CA GLU A 139 -1.06 13.47 3.49
C GLU A 139 -0.04 14.62 3.40
N PRO A 140 1.16 14.47 2.82
CA PRO A 140 2.12 15.58 2.73
C PRO A 140 1.62 16.74 1.89
N TYR A 141 0.69 16.53 0.96
CA TYR A 141 0.03 17.63 0.23
C TYR A 141 -1.10 18.29 1.02
N SER A 142 -1.64 17.63 2.05
CA SER A 142 -2.67 18.19 2.92
C SER A 142 -2.07 19.06 4.04
N VAL A 143 -0.80 18.84 4.38
CA VAL A 143 -0.01 19.59 5.38
C VAL A 143 0.45 20.92 4.82
#